data_AF-B7QLR5-F1
#
_entry.id   AF-B7QLR5-F1
#
_cell.length_a   1.000
_cell.length_b   1.000
_cell.length_c   1.000
_cell.angle_alpha   90.00
_cell.angle_beta   90.00
_cell.angle_gamma   90.00
#
_symmetry.space_group_name_H-M   'P 1'
#
loop_
_entity.id
_entity.type
_entity.pdbx_description
1 polymer ?
#
loop_
_entity_poly.entity_id
_entity_poly.type
_entity_poly.pdbx_seq_one_letter_code
_entity_poly.pdbx_strand_id
1 'polypeptide(L)'
;MADILGPAIRYAEDGFPVSPITASVWQRRESKLRAMHGGHTFLRFGKAPCCGDVLRNHRLANVLKVLAQEGPAAFYEGPVAQAVVDAVSAVGGVLSLEDLKNHFQSSENPVVPTISTTYHGVRVHTMGPPSQGAILLEALNILEGYNLKSKLLLFVFIFD
;
A
#
# COMPACT_ATOMS: atom_id res chain seq x y z
N MET A 1 15.88 7.75 -9.37
CA MET A 1 15.25 6.75 -8.47
C MET A 1 16.04 6.60 -7.18
N ALA A 2 17.37 6.48 -7.23
CA ALA A 2 18.24 6.38 -6.05
C ALA A 2 17.99 7.44 -4.97
N ASP A 3 17.88 8.73 -5.32
CA ASP A 3 17.64 9.80 -4.33
C ASP A 3 16.29 9.66 -3.61
N ILE A 4 15.26 9.18 -4.32
CA ILE A 4 13.91 9.00 -3.79
C ILE A 4 13.86 7.78 -2.86
N LEU A 5 14.52 6.68 -3.23
CA LEU A 5 14.49 5.44 -2.47
C LEU A 5 15.54 5.36 -1.35
N GLY A 6 16.57 6.21 -1.37
CA GLY A 6 17.65 6.22 -0.38
C GLY A 6 17.17 6.20 1.08
N PRO A 7 16.23 7.07 1.50
CA PRO A 7 15.68 7.04 2.86
C PRO A 7 14.94 5.73 3.20
N ALA A 8 14.19 5.16 2.25
CA ALA A 8 13.47 3.91 2.45
C ALA A 8 14.42 2.72 2.58
N ILE A 9 15.48 2.67 1.75
CA ILE A 9 16.56 1.68 1.85
C ILE A 9 17.19 1.78 3.24
N ARG A 10 17.57 2.99 3.67
CA ARG A 10 18.17 3.20 4.99
C ARG A 10 17.28 2.69 6.13
N TYR A 11 15.99 3.00 6.13
CA TYR A 11 15.08 2.49 7.17
C TYR A 11 14.92 0.97 7.13
N ALA A 12 14.96 0.36 5.95
CA ALA A 12 14.92 -1.09 5.83
C ALA A 12 16.22 -1.76 6.34
N GLU A 13 17.38 -1.12 6.16
CA GLU A 13 18.69 -1.63 6.59
C GLU A 13 19.00 -1.34 8.06
N ASP A 14 19.02 -0.07 8.42
CA ASP A 14 19.41 0.42 9.75
C ASP A 14 18.31 0.12 10.79
N GLY A 15 17.08 0.03 10.30
CA GLY A 15 15.87 -0.19 11.07
C GLY A 15 15.18 1.10 11.50
N PHE A 16 13.98 0.94 12.03
CA PHE A 16 13.17 2.05 12.56
C PHE A 16 12.44 1.62 13.83
N PRO A 17 12.17 2.56 14.76
CA PRO A 17 11.33 2.29 15.92
C PRO A 17 9.88 2.07 15.47
N VAL A 18 9.30 0.94 15.84
CA VAL A 18 7.93 0.58 15.48
C VAL A 18 6.95 1.53 16.17
N SER A 19 6.02 2.11 15.39
CA SER A 19 5.00 3.03 15.90
C SER A 19 3.96 2.33 16.80
N PRO A 20 3.24 3.05 17.68
CA PRO A 20 2.20 2.46 18.53
C PRO A 20 1.11 1.72 17.72
N ILE A 21 0.66 2.32 16.61
CA ILE A 21 -0.41 1.73 15.77
C ILE A 21 0.11 0.46 15.09
N THR A 22 1.33 0.50 14.54
CA THR A 22 1.94 -0.67 13.88
C THR A 22 2.13 -1.83 14.85
N ALA A 23 2.69 -1.57 16.04
CA ALA A 23 2.85 -2.59 17.08
C ALA A 23 1.51 -3.22 17.45
N SER A 24 0.48 -2.39 17.67
CA SER A 24 -0.87 -2.84 17.99
C SER A 24 -1.46 -3.74 16.89
N VAL A 25 -1.32 -3.35 15.62
CA VAL A 25 -1.83 -4.14 14.48
C VAL A 25 -1.09 -5.47 14.34
N TRP A 26 0.24 -5.47 14.46
CA TRP A 26 1.03 -6.69 14.33
C TRP A 26 0.81 -7.67 15.48
N GLN A 27 0.65 -7.18 16.71
CA GLN A 27 0.30 -8.02 17.86
C GLN A 27 -1.06 -8.70 17.68
N ARG A 28 -2.09 -7.96 17.21
CA ARG A 28 -3.41 -8.54 16.89
C ARG A 28 -3.34 -9.59 15.77
N ARG A 29 -2.35 -9.51 14.89
CA ARG A 29 -2.19 -10.40 13.73
C ARG A 29 -1.02 -11.38 13.88
N GLU A 30 -0.47 -11.54 15.08
CA GLU A 30 0.76 -12.32 15.32
C GLU A 30 0.61 -13.78 14.87
N SER A 31 -0.53 -14.42 15.17
CA SER A 31 -0.82 -15.78 14.71
C SER A 31 -0.79 -15.90 13.18
N LYS A 32 -1.41 -14.93 12.49
CA LYS A 32 -1.39 -14.86 11.02
C LYS A 32 0.02 -14.61 10.50
N LEU A 33 0.79 -13.71 11.12
CA LEU A 33 2.18 -13.44 10.74
C LEU A 33 3.08 -14.67 10.92
N ARG A 34 2.86 -15.49 11.95
CA ARG A 34 3.58 -16.77 12.12
C ARG A 34 3.26 -17.78 11.03
N ALA A 35 2.00 -17.84 10.58
CA ALA A 35 1.55 -18.80 9.59
C ALA A 35 1.86 -18.39 8.14
N MET A 36 2.00 -17.08 7.85
CA MET A 36 2.24 -16.60 6.49
C MET A 36 3.70 -16.77 6.04
N HIS A 37 3.87 -17.13 4.76
CA HIS A 37 5.17 -17.09 4.11
C HIS A 37 5.79 -15.68 4.21
N GLY A 38 7.05 -15.60 4.64
CA GLY A 38 7.74 -14.32 4.87
C GLY A 38 7.31 -13.53 6.10
N GLY A 39 6.25 -13.95 6.82
CA GLY A 39 5.70 -13.20 7.95
C GLY A 39 6.63 -13.08 9.16
N HIS A 40 7.61 -13.99 9.29
CA HIS A 40 8.69 -13.92 10.27
C HIS A 40 9.52 -12.64 10.18
N THR A 41 9.55 -11.97 9.02
CA THR A 41 10.24 -10.68 8.82
C THR A 41 9.67 -9.58 9.72
N PHE A 42 8.42 -9.72 10.15
CA PHE A 42 7.73 -8.77 11.04
C PHE A 42 7.71 -9.24 12.51
N LEU A 43 8.40 -10.34 12.83
CA LEU A 43 8.45 -10.92 14.15
C LEU A 43 9.87 -10.86 14.72
N ARG A 44 10.00 -10.36 15.95
CA ARG A 44 11.22 -10.37 16.73
C ARG A 44 11.18 -11.58 17.68
N PHE A 45 12.11 -12.52 17.50
CA PHE A 45 12.15 -13.78 18.26
C PHE A 45 10.80 -14.53 18.25
N GLY A 46 10.13 -14.50 17.10
CA GLY A 46 8.84 -15.16 16.91
C GLY A 46 7.63 -14.43 17.51
N LYS A 47 7.79 -13.21 18.03
CA LYS A 47 6.70 -12.36 18.53
C LYS A 47 6.63 -11.02 17.80
N ALA A 48 5.44 -10.44 17.70
CA ALA A 48 5.32 -9.09 17.17
C ALA A 48 6.06 -8.09 18.07
N PRO A 49 6.82 -7.13 17.50
CA PRO A 49 7.56 -6.14 18.28
C PRO A 49 6.62 -5.22 19.07
N CYS A 50 7.14 -4.68 20.17
CA CYS A 50 6.49 -3.63 20.94
C CYS A 50 6.68 -2.26 20.29
N CYS A 51 5.89 -1.27 20.72
CA CYS A 51 6.15 0.12 20.35
C CYS A 51 7.57 0.53 20.77
N GLY A 52 8.31 1.19 19.88
CA GLY A 52 9.68 1.63 20.10
C GLY A 52 10.74 0.56 19.85
N ASP A 53 10.38 -0.72 19.72
CA ASP A 53 11.33 -1.74 19.28
C ASP A 53 11.82 -1.42 17.86
N VAL A 54 13.10 -1.67 17.60
CA VAL A 54 13.70 -1.44 16.28
C VAL A 54 13.53 -2.69 15.41
N LEU A 55 12.81 -2.55 14.30
CA LEU A 55 12.70 -3.59 13.27
C LEU A 55 13.62 -3.28 12.09
N ARG A 56 14.31 -4.31 11.56
CA ARG A 56 15.11 -4.27 10.33
C ARG A 56 14.55 -5.24 9.31
N ASN A 57 14.59 -4.87 8.03
CA ASN A 57 14.15 -5.70 6.92
C ASN A 57 15.15 -5.65 5.76
N HIS A 58 16.27 -6.36 5.92
CA HIS A 58 17.33 -6.42 4.91
C HIS A 58 16.86 -7.00 3.56
N ARG A 59 15.85 -7.88 3.57
CA ARG A 59 15.26 -8.41 2.32
C ARG A 59 14.58 -7.31 1.52
N LEU A 60 13.78 -6.48 2.18
CA LEU A 60 13.17 -5.30 1.55
C LEU A 60 14.24 -4.29 1.10
N ALA A 61 15.27 -4.06 1.90
CA ALA A 61 16.37 -3.19 1.50
C ALA A 61 17.04 -3.64 0.19
N ASN A 62 17.30 -4.93 0.04
CA ASN A 62 17.88 -5.47 -1.19
C ASN A 62 16.97 -5.25 -2.41
N VAL A 63 15.66 -5.48 -2.26
CA VAL A 63 14.69 -5.19 -3.33
C VAL A 63 14.70 -3.70 -3.69
N LEU A 64 14.64 -2.81 -2.69
CA LEU A 64 14.67 -1.37 -2.92
C LEU A 64 15.97 -0.89 -3.58
N LYS A 65 17.11 -1.52 -3.29
CA LYS A 65 18.39 -1.26 -3.96
C LYS A 65 18.37 -1.66 -5.43
N VAL A 66 17.81 -2.83 -5.75
CA VAL A 66 17.60 -3.24 -7.15
C VAL A 66 16.75 -2.20 -7.88
N LEU A 67 15.61 -1.79 -7.32
CA LEU A 67 14.74 -0.77 -7.94
C LEU A 67 15.41 0.61 -8.04
N ALA A 68 16.28 0.96 -7.10
CA ALA A 68 17.04 2.21 -7.16
C ALA A 68 18.05 2.22 -8.31
N GLN A 69 18.62 1.07 -8.66
CA GLN A 69 19.64 0.90 -9.70
C GLN A 69 19.02 0.64 -11.08
N GLU A 70 18.03 -0.24 -11.15
CA GLU A 70 17.46 -0.77 -12.40
C GLU A 70 16.11 -0.13 -12.76
N GLY A 71 15.54 0.67 -11.87
CA GLY A 71 14.26 1.33 -12.07
C GLY A 71 13.05 0.45 -11.72
N PRO A 72 11.83 0.95 -11.93
CA PRO A 72 10.60 0.27 -11.51
C PRO A 72 10.33 -1.03 -12.28
N ALA A 73 10.79 -1.14 -13.53
CA ALA A 73 10.62 -2.35 -14.35
C ALA A 73 11.22 -3.60 -13.68
N ALA A 74 12.30 -3.44 -12.92
CA ALA A 74 12.95 -4.54 -12.20
C ALA A 74 12.10 -5.16 -11.07
N PHE A 75 10.97 -4.56 -10.70
CA PHE A 75 9.98 -5.21 -9.84
C PHE A 75 9.13 -6.23 -10.60
N TYR A 76 8.82 -5.91 -11.86
CA TYR A 76 7.90 -6.64 -12.73
C TYR A 76 8.61 -7.64 -13.65
N GLU A 77 9.94 -7.51 -13.77
CA GLU A 77 10.81 -8.38 -14.54
C GLU A 77 11.98 -8.89 -13.69
N GLY A 78 12.64 -9.95 -14.14
CA GLY A 78 13.87 -10.44 -13.51
C GLY A 78 13.68 -11.09 -12.13
N PRO A 79 14.73 -11.09 -11.29
CA PRO A 79 14.75 -11.89 -10.05
C PRO A 79 13.69 -11.51 -9.00
N VAL A 80 13.31 -10.23 -8.91
CA VAL A 80 12.27 -9.78 -7.96
C VAL A 80 10.90 -10.32 -8.40
N ALA A 81 10.58 -10.21 -9.69
CA ALA A 81 9.35 -10.76 -10.25
C ALA A 81 9.26 -12.27 -10.07
N GLN A 82 10.37 -12.99 -10.30
CA GLN A 82 10.43 -14.43 -10.07
C GLN A 82 10.14 -14.78 -8.61
N ALA A 83 10.75 -14.06 -7.65
CA ALA A 83 10.50 -14.30 -6.24
C ALA A 83 9.05 -14.05 -5.82
N VAL A 84 8.37 -13.07 -6.45
CA VAL A 84 6.93 -12.83 -6.24
C VAL A 84 6.10 -14.00 -6.78
N VAL A 85 6.36 -14.42 -8.03
CA VAL A 85 5.68 -15.56 -8.65
C VAL A 85 5.86 -16.83 -7.82
N ASP A 86 7.09 -17.14 -7.42
CA ASP A 86 7.40 -18.32 -6.61
C ASP A 86 6.66 -18.31 -5.28
N ALA A 87 6.60 -17.15 -4.60
CA ALA A 87 5.88 -17.00 -3.34
C ALA A 87 4.36 -17.19 -3.50
N VAL A 88 3.78 -16.72 -4.61
CA VAL A 88 2.36 -16.89 -4.92
C VAL A 88 2.05 -18.34 -5.32
N SER A 89 2.88 -18.96 -6.16
CA SER A 89 2.73 -20.36 -6.58
C SER A 89 2.89 -21.33 -5.40
N ALA A 90 3.76 -21.02 -4.44
CA ALA A 90 3.94 -21.83 -3.23
C ALA A 90 2.68 -21.98 -2.38
N VAL A 91 1.70 -21.08 -2.53
CA VAL A 91 0.39 -21.14 -1.85
C VAL A 91 -0.77 -21.47 -2.80
N GLY A 92 -0.46 -21.98 -4.01
CA GLY A 92 -1.43 -22.41 -5.01
C GLY A 92 -2.01 -21.28 -5.88
N GLY A 93 -1.39 -20.10 -5.89
CA GLY A 93 -1.77 -19.01 -6.79
C GLY A 93 -1.27 -19.23 -8.22
N VAL A 94 -1.86 -18.49 -9.17
CA VAL A 94 -1.67 -18.66 -10.62
C VAL A 94 -0.96 -17.49 -11.30
N LEU A 95 -0.40 -16.55 -10.53
CA LEU A 95 0.31 -15.39 -11.06
C LEU A 95 1.55 -15.84 -11.85
N SER A 96 1.72 -15.34 -13.07
CA SER A 96 2.88 -15.61 -13.92
C SER A 96 3.77 -14.38 -14.08
N LEU A 97 5.01 -14.58 -14.56
CA LEU A 97 5.89 -13.48 -14.95
C LEU A 97 5.28 -12.63 -16.08
N GLU A 98 4.57 -13.28 -16.99
CA GLU A 98 3.91 -12.62 -18.13
C GLU A 98 2.80 -11.68 -17.65
N ASP A 99 2.05 -12.06 -16.59
CA ASP A 99 1.07 -11.17 -15.97
C ASP A 99 1.71 -9.91 -15.40
N LEU A 100 2.85 -10.06 -14.69
CA LEU A 100 3.58 -8.92 -14.11
C LEU A 100 4.11 -7.98 -15.20
N LYS A 101 4.71 -8.55 -16.24
CA LYS A 101 5.25 -7.80 -17.39
C LYS A 101 4.15 -7.05 -18.13
N ASN A 102 3.04 -7.73 -18.47
CA ASN A 102 1.91 -7.12 -19.15
C ASN A 102 1.24 -6.04 -18.30
N HIS A 103 1.18 -6.21 -16.98
CA HIS A 103 0.68 -5.19 -16.08
C HIS A 103 1.55 -3.93 -16.08
N PHE A 104 2.88 -4.07 -16.07
CA PHE A 104 3.79 -2.93 -16.14
C PHE A 104 3.65 -2.16 -17.46
N GLN A 105 3.63 -2.88 -18.58
CA GLN A 105 3.50 -2.27 -19.93
C GLN A 105 2.16 -1.57 -20.12
N SER A 106 1.06 -2.15 -19.65
CA SER A 106 -0.26 -1.50 -19.71
C SER A 106 -0.39 -0.27 -18.80
N SER A 107 0.52 -0.11 -17.84
CA SER A 107 0.54 1.01 -16.88
C SER A 107 1.39 2.21 -17.33
N GLU A 108 2.02 2.17 -18.51
CA GLU A 108 2.91 3.26 -18.99
C GLU A 108 2.18 4.58 -19.32
N ASN A 109 0.86 4.67 -19.13
CA ASN A 109 0.12 5.94 -19.27
C ASN A 109 -0.95 6.12 -18.16
N PRO A 110 -0.55 6.32 -16.89
CA PRO A 110 -1.45 6.18 -15.74
C PRO A 110 -2.14 7.48 -15.33
N VAL A 111 -1.96 8.59 -16.06
CA VAL A 111 -2.67 9.85 -15.74
C VAL A 111 -4.12 9.72 -16.20
N VAL A 112 -4.92 9.08 -15.36
CA VAL A 112 -6.37 9.02 -15.53
C VAL A 112 -6.95 10.34 -15.02
N PRO A 113 -7.81 11.03 -15.78
CA PRO A 113 -8.45 12.25 -15.31
C PRO A 113 -9.27 11.96 -14.05
N THR A 114 -9.20 12.87 -13.09
CA THR A 114 -10.09 12.83 -11.93
C THR A 114 -11.54 13.05 -12.37
N ILE A 115 -12.49 12.44 -11.66
CA ILE A 115 -13.89 12.86 -11.69
C ILE A 115 -14.11 13.95 -10.64
N SER A 116 -15.12 14.80 -10.83
CA SER A 116 -15.37 15.90 -9.89
C SER A 116 -16.83 16.33 -9.82
N THR A 117 -17.22 16.92 -8.70
CA THR A 117 -18.46 17.70 -8.56
C THR A 117 -18.18 19.07 -7.92
N THR A 118 -19.19 19.93 -7.87
CA THR A 118 -19.14 21.17 -7.08
C THR A 118 -20.04 21.00 -5.86
N TYR A 119 -19.49 21.28 -4.67
CA TYR A 119 -20.22 21.28 -3.41
C TYR A 119 -20.01 22.62 -2.70
N HIS A 120 -21.08 23.38 -2.45
CA HIS A 120 -21.05 24.71 -1.85
C HIS A 120 -19.99 25.66 -2.45
N GLY A 121 -19.88 25.68 -3.78
CA GLY A 121 -18.95 26.54 -4.53
C GLY A 121 -17.51 26.04 -4.60
N VAL A 122 -17.18 24.90 -3.97
CA VAL A 122 -15.86 24.28 -4.05
C VAL A 122 -15.89 23.09 -5.00
N ARG A 123 -14.90 22.98 -5.89
CA ARG A 123 -14.75 21.81 -6.75
C ARG A 123 -14.02 20.69 -6.02
N VAL A 124 -14.70 19.56 -5.87
CA VAL A 124 -14.17 18.36 -5.21
C VAL A 124 -13.78 17.34 -6.27
N HIS A 125 -12.50 16.95 -6.28
CA HIS A 125 -11.95 15.96 -7.22
C HIS A 125 -11.73 14.61 -6.52
N THR A 126 -12.07 13.51 -7.19
CA THR A 126 -11.81 12.14 -6.72
C THR A 126 -11.35 11.26 -7.88
N MET A 127 -10.86 10.05 -7.56
CA MET A 127 -10.51 9.05 -8.56
C MET A 127 -11.78 8.35 -9.09
N GLY A 128 -11.87 8.17 -10.41
CA GLY A 128 -12.96 7.43 -11.05
C GLY A 128 -12.90 5.92 -10.79
N PRO A 129 -13.88 5.15 -11.33
CA PRO A 129 -13.86 3.70 -11.27
C PRO A 129 -12.51 3.10 -11.76
N PRO A 130 -12.00 2.03 -11.12
CA PRO A 130 -12.65 1.20 -10.10
C PRO A 130 -12.57 1.76 -8.66
N SER A 131 -12.06 2.98 -8.46
CA SER A 131 -12.07 3.63 -7.14
C SER A 131 -13.48 4.00 -6.67
N GLN A 132 -13.67 4.08 -5.36
CA GLN A 132 -14.93 4.44 -4.72
C GLN A 132 -15.17 5.97 -4.68
N GLY A 133 -14.31 6.76 -5.32
CA GLY A 133 -14.42 8.23 -5.32
C GLY A 133 -15.75 8.76 -5.86
N ALA A 134 -16.40 8.03 -6.76
CA ALA A 134 -17.72 8.40 -7.28
C ALA A 134 -18.81 8.37 -6.20
N ILE A 135 -18.70 7.48 -5.21
CA ILE A 135 -19.66 7.38 -4.10
C ILE A 135 -19.65 8.66 -3.26
N LEU A 136 -18.45 9.20 -2.99
CA LEU A 136 -18.31 10.48 -2.30
C LEU A 136 -18.95 11.61 -3.10
N LEU A 137 -18.68 11.69 -4.41
CA LEU A 137 -19.24 12.74 -5.26
C LEU A 137 -20.77 12.67 -5.33
N GLU A 138 -21.32 11.47 -5.40
CA GLU A 138 -22.76 11.25 -5.39
C GLU A 138 -23.38 11.68 -4.05
N ALA A 139 -22.76 11.30 -2.93
CA ALA A 139 -23.19 11.74 -1.62
C ALA A 139 -23.19 13.28 -1.49
N LEU A 140 -22.15 13.95 -2.00
CA LEU A 140 -22.10 15.42 -2.00
C LEU A 140 -23.19 16.04 -2.88
N ASN A 141 -23.49 15.45 -4.03
CA ASN A 141 -24.59 15.92 -4.91
C ASN A 141 -25.95 15.80 -4.22
N ILE A 142 -26.19 14.68 -3.52
CA ILE A 142 -27.41 14.50 -2.72
C ILE A 142 -27.47 15.58 -1.63
N LEU A 143 -26.36 15.79 -0.90
CA LEU A 143 -26.29 16.73 0.22
C LEU A 143 -26.38 18.21 -0.21
N GLU A 144 -26.01 18.57 -1.44
CA GLU A 144 -26.13 19.95 -1.96
C GLU A 144 -27.60 20.43 -1.94
N GLY A 145 -28.56 19.50 -2.07
CA GLY A 145 -29.99 19.78 -1.97
C GLY A 145 -30.49 20.04 -0.54
N TYR A 146 -29.65 19.87 0.49
CA TYR A 146 -30.04 20.01 1.89
C TYR A 146 -29.30 21.15 2.58
N ASN A 147 -30.03 21.95 3.36
CA ASN A 147 -29.44 22.97 4.20
C ASN A 147 -28.92 22.35 5.50
N LEU A 148 -27.69 21.83 5.49
CA LEU A 148 -27.03 21.23 6.64
C LEU A 148 -26.59 22.31 7.66
N LYS A 149 -27.53 23.07 8.24
CA LYS A 149 -27.21 23.96 9.36
C LYS A 149 -26.91 23.14 10.62
N SER A 150 -25.62 23.08 10.95
CA SER A 150 -25.06 22.86 12.29
C SER A 150 -25.71 21.76 13.14
N LYS A 151 -25.48 20.50 12.76
CA LYS A 151 -25.28 19.34 13.65
C LYS A 151 -24.99 18.11 12.78
N LEU A 152 -23.89 18.14 12.02
CA LEU A 152 -23.43 16.95 11.33
C LEU A 152 -22.35 16.30 12.19
N LEU A 153 -22.72 15.22 12.90
CA LEU A 153 -21.76 14.20 13.30
C LEU A 153 -21.12 13.69 12.01
N LEU A 154 -19.85 14.05 11.79
CA LEU A 154 -19.06 13.52 10.70
C LEU A 154 -18.84 12.02 10.98
N PHE A 155 -19.73 11.16 10.50
CA PHE A 155 -19.42 9.74 10.35
C PHE A 155 -18.45 9.62 9.18
N VAL A 156 -17.16 9.67 9.50
CA VAL A 156 -16.12 9.23 8.57
C VAL A 156 -16.36 7.73 8.38
N PHE A 157 -16.78 7.32 7.19
CA PHE A 157 -16.70 5.92 6.77
C PHE A 157 -15.22 5.55 6.64
N ILE A 158 -14.60 5.21 7.77
CA ILE A 158 -13.39 4.40 7.79
C ILE A 158 -13.92 2.97 7.82
N PHE A 159 -13.85 2.28 6.70
CA PHE A 159 -14.08 0.83 6.65
C PHE A 159 -12.99 0.16 7.51
N ASP A 160 -13.41 -0.53 8.57
CA ASP A 160 -12.58 -1.40 9.43
C ASP A 160 -11.98 -2.59 8.66
#